data_AF-A0A5C3FID0-F1
#
_entry.id   AF-A0A5C3FID0-F1
#
_cell.length_a   1.000
_cell.length_b   1.000
_cell.length_c   1.000
_cell.angle_alpha   90.00
_cell.angle_beta   90.00
_cell.angle_gamma   90.00
#
_symmetry.space_group_name_H-M   'P 1'
#
loop_
_entity.id
_entity.type
_entity.pdbx_description
1 polymer ?
#
loop_
_entity_poly.entity_id
_entity_poly.type
_entity_poly.pdbx_seq_one_letter_code
_entity_poly.pdbx_strand_id
1 'polypeptide(L)'
;MQWAAARLRPTSQWHAASVALLSPRLHAAAPVRWASSKRGGSSSRYMQRQKTDVYVKRRSKSTIDEDDEMGMGTGGAGYVARSAFKLIQLDDRYKFLRPGRVIVDLGAAPGGWSQAIVERVRRSKVAKTPVFALDLLPVADIDGVASIQGDFLDAKVQAQLRKLVADASAATATDERGFVDVVVSDMMANTTGNPITDTEASLELCRAAASFAFDTLRHDHTPKPEDARKSRPPSALAASSSVLVMKYFMSHEADVFRREVLQPHFHFVKAEKMDASRKESREQFWICIGFKGRRPAQSQEQAEL
;
A
#
# COMPACT_ATOMS: atom_id res chain seq x y z
N MET A 1 -34.33 41.39 -34.16
CA MET A 1 -34.57 42.83 -34.00
C MET A 1 -33.57 43.38 -33.01
N GLN A 2 -32.59 44.13 -33.52
CA GLN A 2 -31.60 44.89 -32.75
C GLN A 2 -32.23 46.19 -32.23
N TRP A 3 -31.86 46.61 -31.02
CA TRP A 3 -31.95 47.99 -30.51
C TRP A 3 -30.57 48.29 -29.89
N ALA A 4 -29.68 49.02 -30.57
CA ALA A 4 -29.49 50.48 -30.53
C ALA A 4 -29.20 50.99 -29.10
N ALA A 5 -27.94 51.20 -28.69
CA ALA A 5 -27.06 52.35 -28.99
C ALA A 5 -27.55 53.69 -28.43
N ALA A 6 -26.82 54.26 -27.45
CA ALA A 6 -26.78 55.70 -27.22
C ALA A 6 -25.34 56.10 -26.87
N ARG A 7 -24.77 56.92 -27.75
CA ARG A 7 -23.47 57.60 -27.62
C ARG A 7 -23.69 58.93 -26.93
N LEU A 8 -22.70 59.39 -26.18
CA LEU A 8 -22.33 60.82 -26.15
C LEU A 8 -20.80 60.95 -26.21
N ARG A 9 -20.34 61.80 -27.13
CA ARG A 9 -18.97 62.34 -27.29
C ARG A 9 -18.93 63.76 -26.65
N PRO A 10 -17.92 64.62 -26.89
CA PRO A 10 -16.53 64.60 -26.41
C PRO A 10 -16.12 65.98 -25.82
N THR A 11 -14.98 66.07 -25.13
CA THR A 11 -14.07 67.25 -25.03
C THR A 11 -12.92 66.79 -24.12
N SER A 12 -11.64 67.08 -24.30
CA SER A 12 -10.93 68.17 -24.97
C SER A 12 -9.47 67.74 -25.16
N GLN A 13 -8.83 68.27 -26.21
CA GLN A 13 -7.39 68.22 -26.48
C GLN A 13 -6.57 68.68 -25.28
N TRP A 14 -5.35 68.15 -25.10
CA TRP A 14 -4.12 68.89 -24.73
C TRP A 14 -2.87 68.04 -25.06
N HIS A 15 -1.74 68.72 -25.15
CA HIS A 15 -0.56 68.48 -25.99
C HIS A 15 0.25 67.18 -25.86
N ALA A 16 0.93 66.88 -26.97
CA ALA A 16 2.09 66.00 -27.06
C ALA A 16 3.25 66.52 -26.21
N ALA A 17 3.84 65.63 -25.41
CA ALA A 17 5.19 65.77 -24.89
C ALA A 17 5.88 64.40 -25.03
N SER A 18 6.89 64.35 -25.90
CA SER A 18 7.78 63.20 -26.04
C SER A 18 8.56 63.01 -24.75
N VAL A 19 8.34 61.89 -24.07
CA VAL A 19 9.20 61.40 -22.99
C VAL A 19 10.02 60.24 -23.54
N ALA A 20 11.33 60.44 -23.55
CA ALA A 20 12.31 59.46 -23.96
C ALA A 20 12.16 58.16 -23.15
N LEU A 21 12.02 57.03 -23.85
CA LEU A 21 12.08 55.69 -23.29
C LEU A 21 13.49 55.45 -22.75
N LEU A 22 13.67 55.51 -21.42
CA LEU A 22 14.76 54.81 -20.75
C LEU A 22 14.40 53.33 -20.68
N SER A 23 14.99 52.53 -21.56
CA SER A 23 15.00 51.07 -21.43
C SER A 23 15.65 50.67 -20.10
N PRO A 24 15.02 49.82 -19.27
CA PRO A 24 15.73 49.21 -18.17
C PRO A 24 16.78 48.26 -18.76
N ARG A 25 18.05 48.51 -18.44
CA ARG A 25 19.12 47.52 -18.66
C ARG A 25 18.78 46.28 -17.83
N LEU A 26 18.15 45.30 -18.45
CA LEU A 26 18.08 43.94 -17.94
C LEU A 26 19.51 43.47 -17.69
N HIS A 27 19.91 43.37 -16.41
CA HIS A 27 21.07 42.55 -16.07
C HIS A 27 20.70 41.12 -16.43
N ALA A 28 21.39 40.56 -17.43
CA ALA A 28 21.34 39.14 -17.70
C ALA A 28 21.71 38.40 -16.41
N ALA A 29 20.72 37.78 -15.76
CA ALA A 29 20.98 36.87 -14.65
C ALA A 29 21.90 35.77 -15.18
N ALA A 30 23.07 35.62 -14.55
CA ALA A 30 23.99 34.54 -14.88
C ALA A 30 23.23 33.20 -14.78
N PRO A 31 23.43 32.26 -15.71
CA PRO A 31 22.76 30.97 -15.64
C PRO A 31 23.12 30.33 -14.30
N VAL A 32 22.09 29.96 -13.52
CA VAL A 32 22.25 29.13 -12.34
C VAL A 32 22.87 27.82 -12.82
N ARG A 33 24.18 27.69 -12.68
CA ARG A 33 24.87 26.42 -12.85
C ARG A 33 24.35 25.53 -11.75
N TRP A 34 23.47 24.59 -12.10
CA TRP A 34 23.16 23.47 -11.23
C TRP A 34 24.48 22.72 -11.02
N ALA A 35 25.12 22.94 -9.87
CA ALA A 35 26.23 22.10 -9.46
C ALA A 35 25.66 20.68 -9.44
N SER A 36 26.12 19.82 -10.35
CA SER A 36 25.78 18.40 -10.31
C SER A 36 26.13 17.94 -8.90
N SER A 37 25.11 17.62 -8.08
CA SER A 37 25.35 17.17 -6.73
C SER A 37 26.27 15.95 -6.83
N LYS A 38 27.47 16.05 -6.25
CA LYS A 38 28.38 14.91 -6.18
C LYS A 38 27.58 13.78 -5.55
N ARG A 39 27.36 12.69 -6.30
CA ARG A 39 26.67 11.48 -5.83
C ARG A 39 27.22 11.11 -4.46
N GLY A 40 26.47 11.40 -3.40
CA GLY A 40 26.93 11.21 -2.03
C GLY A 40 27.21 9.72 -1.76
N GLY A 41 28.12 9.42 -0.83
CA GLY A 41 28.52 8.03 -0.51
C GLY A 41 27.36 7.08 -0.18
N SER A 42 26.20 7.60 0.27
CA SER A 42 24.96 6.82 0.44
C SER A 42 24.41 6.25 -0.87
N SER A 43 24.42 7.05 -1.95
CA SER A 43 23.95 6.62 -3.28
C SER A 43 24.86 5.56 -3.90
N SER A 44 26.18 5.67 -3.71
CA SER A 44 27.15 4.66 -4.15
C SER A 44 26.96 3.33 -3.41
N ARG A 45 26.83 3.37 -2.08
CA ARG A 45 26.55 2.18 -1.27
C ARG A 45 25.20 1.55 -1.63
N TYR A 46 24.15 2.34 -1.86
CA TYR A 46 22.85 1.84 -2.30
C TYR A 46 22.96 1.09 -3.63
N MET A 47 23.60 1.70 -4.64
CA MET A 47 23.79 1.10 -5.96
C MET A 47 24.64 -0.18 -5.90
N GLN A 48 25.68 -0.19 -5.08
CA GLN A 48 26.52 -1.37 -4.88
C GLN A 48 25.74 -2.53 -4.23
N ARG A 49 24.89 -2.23 -3.24
CA ARG A 49 24.01 -3.24 -2.61
C ARG A 49 23.03 -3.85 -3.61
N GLN A 50 22.44 -3.04 -4.49
CA GLN A 50 21.51 -3.54 -5.51
C GLN A 50 22.18 -4.57 -6.43
N LYS A 51 23.46 -4.39 -6.78
CA LYS A 51 24.21 -5.33 -7.63
C LYS A 51 24.44 -6.70 -6.97
N THR A 52 24.63 -6.73 -5.65
CA THR A 52 24.91 -7.96 -4.91
C THR A 52 23.66 -8.68 -4.41
N ASP A 53 22.52 -8.00 -4.40
CA ASP A 53 21.31 -8.53 -3.79
C ASP A 53 20.67 -9.67 -4.62
N VAL A 54 20.51 -10.83 -3.97
CA VAL A 54 19.98 -12.04 -4.61
C VAL A 54 18.57 -11.83 -5.14
N TYR A 55 17.71 -11.11 -4.43
CA TYR A 55 16.32 -10.88 -4.84
C TYR A 55 16.21 -9.83 -5.95
N VAL A 56 17.17 -8.90 -6.04
CA VAL A 56 17.28 -7.98 -7.18
C VAL A 56 17.69 -8.72 -8.45
N LYS A 57 18.55 -9.74 -8.34
CA LYS A 57 18.88 -10.61 -9.49
C LYS A 57 17.71 -11.50 -9.87
N ARG A 58 17.07 -12.13 -8.89
CA ARG A 58 15.93 -13.04 -9.09
C ARG A 58 14.73 -12.33 -9.73
N ARG A 59 14.45 -11.06 -9.38
CA ARG A 59 13.32 -10.33 -9.97
C ARG A 59 13.41 -10.18 -11.49
N SER A 60 14.61 -10.23 -12.07
CA SER A 60 14.82 -10.03 -13.51
C SER A 60 14.84 -11.34 -14.30
N LYS A 61 14.86 -12.50 -13.62
CA LYS A 61 14.90 -13.81 -14.29
C LYS A 61 13.48 -14.21 -14.72
N SER A 62 13.34 -14.56 -16.00
CA SER A 62 12.16 -15.27 -16.54
C SER A 62 12.43 -16.78 -16.43
N THR A 63 11.45 -17.56 -15.99
CA THR A 63 11.63 -18.98 -15.60
C THR A 63 11.65 -19.98 -16.76
N ILE A 64 12.37 -19.67 -17.85
CA ILE A 64 12.59 -20.69 -18.90
C ILE A 64 13.77 -21.62 -18.53
N ASP A 65 14.54 -21.30 -17.48
CA ASP A 65 15.66 -22.13 -17.04
C ASP A 65 15.21 -23.15 -15.99
N GLU A 66 15.16 -24.44 -16.35
CA GLU A 66 14.63 -25.57 -15.56
C GLU A 66 15.45 -25.94 -14.30
N ASP A 67 16.57 -25.28 -14.01
CA ASP A 67 17.54 -25.71 -13.00
C ASP A 67 17.46 -25.00 -11.62
N ASP A 68 16.42 -24.20 -11.32
CA ASP A 68 16.32 -23.51 -10.02
C ASP A 68 15.66 -24.42 -8.95
N GLU A 69 16.51 -25.17 -8.21
CA GLU A 69 16.21 -26.11 -7.12
C GLU A 69 15.38 -25.51 -5.94
N MET A 70 15.04 -24.21 -5.98
CA MET A 70 14.22 -23.51 -4.99
C MET A 70 12.74 -23.31 -5.36
N GLY A 71 12.24 -23.84 -6.47
CA GLY A 71 10.79 -24.05 -6.67
C GLY A 71 9.89 -22.81 -6.65
N MET A 72 10.39 -21.61 -6.96
CA MET A 72 9.59 -20.39 -7.14
C MET A 72 9.42 -20.06 -8.62
N GLY A 73 8.62 -20.86 -9.31
CA GLY A 73 8.29 -20.66 -10.72
C GLY A 73 7.30 -19.50 -10.92
N THR A 74 7.75 -18.41 -11.54
CA THR A 74 6.93 -17.29 -12.03
C THR A 74 6.65 -17.52 -13.53
N GLY A 75 5.45 -17.98 -13.91
CA GLY A 75 5.11 -18.28 -15.32
C GLY A 75 5.02 -17.06 -16.27
N GLY A 76 5.83 -16.01 -16.07
CA GLY A 76 5.85 -14.77 -16.84
C GLY A 76 7.20 -14.02 -16.73
N ALA A 77 7.25 -12.81 -17.29
CA ALA A 77 8.36 -11.88 -17.09
C ALA A 77 8.56 -11.59 -15.60
N GLY A 78 9.81 -11.38 -15.16
CA GLY A 78 10.12 -11.22 -13.74
C GLY A 78 9.48 -9.98 -13.07
N TYR A 79 9.53 -9.92 -11.73
CA TYR A 79 8.89 -8.85 -10.96
C TYR A 79 9.55 -7.47 -11.10
N VAL A 80 8.71 -6.43 -11.12
CA VAL A 80 9.17 -5.02 -11.18
C VAL A 80 9.97 -4.62 -9.94
N ALA A 81 9.73 -5.26 -8.79
CA ALA A 81 10.41 -4.98 -7.54
C ALA A 81 10.77 -6.25 -6.76
N ARG A 82 11.91 -6.22 -6.08
CA ARG A 82 12.33 -7.31 -5.18
C ARG A 82 11.41 -7.51 -3.98
N SER A 83 10.58 -6.51 -3.64
CA SER A 83 9.65 -6.60 -2.51
C SER A 83 8.59 -7.67 -2.73
N ALA A 84 8.30 -8.03 -3.99
CA ALA A 84 7.42 -9.16 -4.35
C ALA A 84 7.78 -10.44 -3.59
N PHE A 85 9.07 -10.74 -3.46
CA PHE A 85 9.54 -11.95 -2.75
C PHE A 85 9.20 -11.97 -1.26
N LYS A 86 8.98 -10.81 -0.62
CA LYS A 86 8.53 -10.75 0.77
C LYS A 86 7.09 -11.27 0.89
N LEU A 87 6.20 -10.79 0.01
CA LEU A 87 4.81 -11.24 -0.03
C LEU A 87 4.71 -12.72 -0.42
N ILE A 88 5.49 -13.15 -1.40
CA ILE A 88 5.59 -14.55 -1.83
C ILE A 88 6.01 -15.45 -0.65
N GLN A 89 7.03 -15.06 0.11
CA GLN A 89 7.46 -15.82 1.30
C GLN A 89 6.39 -15.84 2.41
N LEU A 90 5.69 -14.72 2.63
CA LEU A 90 4.55 -14.68 3.56
C LEU A 90 3.44 -15.64 3.10
N ASP A 91 3.04 -15.57 1.84
CA ASP A 91 2.02 -16.47 1.30
C ASP A 91 2.50 -17.93 1.29
N ASP A 92 3.79 -18.22 1.12
CA ASP A 92 4.26 -19.59 1.24
C ASP A 92 4.15 -20.16 2.65
N ARG A 93 4.27 -19.32 3.67
CA ARG A 93 4.07 -19.73 5.07
C ARG A 93 2.60 -19.81 5.45
N TYR A 94 1.76 -18.89 4.98
CA TYR A 94 0.40 -18.69 5.47
C TYR A 94 -0.71 -18.99 4.46
N LYS A 95 -0.40 -19.07 3.18
CA LYS A 95 -1.28 -19.54 2.10
C LYS A 95 -2.63 -18.79 2.04
N PHE A 96 -2.58 -17.46 2.22
CA PHE A 96 -3.77 -16.60 2.26
C PHE A 96 -4.19 -16.08 0.87
N LEU A 97 -3.31 -16.09 -0.12
CA LEU A 97 -3.63 -15.69 -1.49
C LEU A 97 -4.29 -16.85 -2.22
N ARG A 98 -5.63 -16.89 -2.18
CA ARG A 98 -6.43 -17.93 -2.83
C ARG A 98 -7.36 -17.36 -3.91
N PRO A 99 -7.67 -18.11 -4.96
CA PRO A 99 -8.65 -17.72 -5.98
C PRO A 99 -10.02 -17.41 -5.37
N GLY A 100 -10.74 -16.43 -5.95
CA GLY A 100 -12.10 -16.06 -5.53
C GLY A 100 -12.17 -15.15 -4.29
N ARG A 101 -11.04 -14.69 -3.77
CA ARG A 101 -10.97 -13.74 -2.64
C ARG A 101 -10.96 -12.29 -3.12
N VAL A 102 -11.47 -11.36 -2.33
CA VAL A 102 -11.34 -9.91 -2.60
C VAL A 102 -10.07 -9.36 -1.95
N ILE A 103 -9.10 -8.91 -2.76
CA ILE A 103 -7.76 -8.55 -2.27
C ILE A 103 -7.48 -7.06 -2.50
N VAL A 104 -6.96 -6.39 -1.47
CA VAL A 104 -6.54 -4.98 -1.51
C VAL A 104 -5.05 -4.87 -1.18
N ASP A 105 -4.29 -4.22 -2.05
CA ASP A 105 -2.84 -3.94 -1.94
C ASP A 105 -2.62 -2.44 -1.70
N LEU A 106 -2.20 -2.09 -0.49
CA LEU A 106 -1.95 -0.71 -0.05
C LEU A 106 -0.45 -0.40 -0.08
N GLY A 107 -0.07 0.73 -0.68
CA GLY A 107 1.34 1.03 -0.94
C GLY A 107 1.89 0.16 -2.07
N ALA A 108 1.07 -0.01 -3.12
CA ALA A 108 1.32 -0.97 -4.18
C ALA A 108 2.47 -0.59 -5.13
N ALA A 109 2.84 0.68 -5.26
CA ALA A 109 3.82 1.12 -6.25
C ALA A 109 5.21 0.54 -5.94
N PRO A 110 5.95 0.05 -6.97
CA PRO A 110 5.67 0.13 -8.40
C PRO A 110 4.78 -1.01 -8.95
N GLY A 111 4.30 -1.92 -8.11
CA GLY A 111 3.38 -3.01 -8.47
C GLY A 111 3.90 -4.42 -8.15
N GLY A 112 5.02 -4.56 -7.46
CA GLY A 112 5.64 -5.88 -7.20
C GLY A 112 4.76 -6.83 -6.39
N TRP A 113 4.06 -6.31 -5.38
CA TRP A 113 3.11 -7.10 -4.57
C TRP A 113 1.87 -7.46 -5.39
N SER A 114 1.28 -6.49 -6.10
CA SER A 114 0.19 -6.70 -7.05
C SER A 114 0.49 -7.79 -8.10
N GLN A 115 1.69 -7.80 -8.70
CA GLN A 115 2.11 -8.86 -9.62
C GLN A 115 2.14 -10.24 -8.95
N ALA A 116 2.73 -10.33 -7.74
CA ALA A 116 2.78 -11.57 -6.98
C ALA A 116 1.37 -12.06 -6.60
N ILE A 117 0.47 -11.17 -6.19
CA ILE A 117 -0.93 -11.49 -5.87
C ILE A 117 -1.60 -12.13 -7.08
N VAL A 118 -1.55 -11.45 -8.23
CA VAL A 118 -2.16 -11.91 -9.47
C VAL A 118 -1.62 -13.28 -9.87
N GLU A 119 -0.30 -13.50 -9.80
CA GLU A 119 0.29 -14.78 -10.10
C GLU A 119 -0.16 -15.91 -9.14
N ARG A 120 -0.29 -15.61 -7.84
CA ARG A 120 -0.75 -16.59 -6.84
C ARG A 120 -2.20 -16.99 -7.06
N VAL A 121 -3.06 -16.05 -7.45
CA VAL A 121 -4.50 -16.31 -7.62
C VAL A 121 -4.88 -16.78 -9.02
N ARG A 122 -4.09 -16.48 -10.05
CA ARG A 122 -4.32 -16.93 -11.45
C ARG A 122 -4.08 -18.41 -11.70
N ARG A 123 -3.42 -19.11 -10.77
CA ARG A 123 -3.15 -20.55 -10.89
C ARG A 123 -4.40 -21.43 -10.96
N SER A 124 -5.61 -20.87 -10.80
CA SER A 124 -6.88 -21.59 -10.83
C SER A 124 -7.81 -21.07 -11.94
N LYS A 125 -8.48 -21.99 -12.63
CA LYS A 125 -9.49 -21.70 -13.66
C LYS A 125 -10.89 -21.38 -13.11
N VAL A 126 -11.05 -21.37 -11.78
CA VAL A 126 -12.36 -21.49 -11.12
C VAL A 126 -13.11 -20.15 -10.99
N ALA A 127 -12.42 -19.05 -10.66
CA ALA A 127 -13.07 -17.74 -10.51
C ALA A 127 -12.05 -16.59 -10.67
N LYS A 128 -12.49 -15.48 -11.26
CA LYS A 128 -11.71 -14.24 -11.33
C LYS A 128 -11.64 -13.63 -9.92
N THR A 129 -10.42 -13.47 -9.41
CA THR A 129 -10.16 -12.80 -8.13
C THR A 129 -10.10 -11.29 -8.36
N PRO A 130 -10.98 -10.48 -7.73
CA PRO A 130 -10.87 -9.03 -7.79
C PRO A 130 -9.70 -8.55 -6.92
N VAL A 131 -8.76 -7.84 -7.56
CA VAL A 131 -7.56 -7.28 -6.92
C VAL A 131 -7.56 -5.77 -7.11
N PHE A 132 -7.41 -5.04 -6.02
CA PHE A 132 -7.37 -3.58 -5.99
C PHE A 132 -6.04 -3.11 -5.45
N ALA A 133 -5.41 -2.15 -6.13
CA ALA A 133 -4.15 -1.57 -5.73
C ALA A 133 -4.33 -0.07 -5.46
N LEU A 134 -3.69 0.44 -4.41
CA LEU A 134 -3.69 1.86 -4.11
C LEU A 134 -2.31 2.33 -3.70
N ASP A 135 -1.85 3.41 -4.33
CA ASP A 135 -0.59 4.06 -3.98
C ASP A 135 -0.61 5.55 -4.32
N LEU A 136 0.23 6.33 -3.63
CA LEU A 136 0.48 7.73 -3.93
C LEU A 136 1.13 7.91 -5.32
N LEU A 137 1.98 6.97 -5.69
CA LEU A 137 2.70 6.93 -6.95
C LEU A 137 2.00 6.03 -7.97
N PRO A 138 2.26 6.23 -9.29
CA PRO A 138 1.71 5.36 -10.32
C PRO A 138 2.16 3.90 -10.13
N VAL A 139 1.20 2.98 -10.20
CA VAL A 139 1.44 1.53 -10.26
C VAL A 139 1.52 1.12 -11.73
N ALA A 140 2.41 0.19 -12.08
CA ALA A 140 2.45 -0.38 -13.42
C ALA A 140 1.09 -0.96 -13.82
N ASP A 141 0.76 -0.91 -15.11
CA ASP A 141 -0.44 -1.55 -15.62
C ASP A 141 -0.28 -3.08 -15.50
N ILE A 142 -1.09 -3.69 -14.63
CA ILE A 142 -1.04 -5.11 -14.32
C ILE A 142 -2.42 -5.67 -14.63
N ASP A 143 -2.49 -6.53 -15.66
CA ASP A 143 -3.74 -7.18 -16.04
C ASP A 143 -4.38 -7.87 -14.82
N GLY A 144 -5.69 -7.65 -14.63
CA GLY A 144 -6.45 -8.19 -13.51
C GLY A 144 -6.40 -7.36 -12.21
N VAL A 145 -5.70 -6.22 -12.19
CA VAL A 145 -5.63 -5.30 -11.04
C VAL A 145 -6.32 -3.99 -11.38
N ALA A 146 -7.25 -3.53 -10.53
CA ALA A 146 -7.79 -2.19 -10.59
C ALA A 146 -6.96 -1.27 -9.68
N SER A 147 -6.24 -0.31 -10.27
CA SER A 147 -5.38 0.61 -9.52
C SER A 147 -6.02 1.98 -9.29
N ILE A 148 -5.80 2.55 -8.11
CA ILE A 148 -6.12 3.93 -7.76
C ILE A 148 -4.81 4.62 -7.42
N GLN A 149 -4.54 5.75 -8.08
CA GLN A 149 -3.46 6.64 -7.67
C GLN A 149 -4.03 7.71 -6.73
N GLY A 150 -3.51 7.79 -5.50
CA GLY A 150 -3.94 8.77 -4.51
C GLY A 150 -3.28 8.55 -3.15
N ASP A 151 -3.35 9.57 -2.30
CA ASP A 151 -2.89 9.45 -0.92
C ASP A 151 -3.87 8.60 -0.10
N PHE A 152 -3.40 7.47 0.42
CA PHE A 152 -4.22 6.59 1.25
C PHE A 152 -4.67 7.27 2.56
N LEU A 153 -3.95 8.27 3.06
CA LEU A 153 -4.34 9.01 4.25
C LEU A 153 -5.49 10.01 3.97
N ASP A 154 -5.80 10.30 2.70
CA ASP A 154 -6.96 11.11 2.33
C ASP A 154 -8.26 10.30 2.46
N ALA A 155 -9.17 10.78 3.30
CA ALA A 155 -10.49 10.18 3.51
C ALA A 155 -11.31 10.02 2.21
N LYS A 156 -11.17 10.93 1.24
CA LYS A 156 -11.85 10.84 -0.06
C LYS A 156 -11.32 9.67 -0.88
N VAL A 157 -10.01 9.48 -0.87
CA VAL A 157 -9.33 8.38 -1.55
C VAL A 157 -9.72 7.04 -0.90
N GLN A 158 -9.75 6.98 0.43
CA GLN A 158 -10.27 5.79 1.12
C GLN A 158 -11.74 5.50 0.78
N ALA A 159 -12.60 6.52 0.74
CA ALA A 159 -14.01 6.35 0.38
C ALA A 159 -14.17 5.85 -1.06
N GLN A 160 -13.37 6.37 -2.00
CA GLN A 160 -13.33 5.90 -3.39
C GLN A 160 -12.91 4.43 -3.47
N LEU A 161 -11.85 4.05 -2.75
CA LEU A 161 -11.39 2.66 -2.69
C LEU A 161 -12.47 1.75 -2.10
N ARG A 162 -13.06 2.12 -0.96
CA ARG A 162 -14.15 1.34 -0.33
C ARG A 162 -15.31 1.13 -1.27
N LYS A 163 -15.76 2.18 -1.97
CA LYS A 163 -16.84 2.09 -2.94
C LYS A 163 -16.49 1.15 -4.08
N LEU A 164 -15.31 1.30 -4.69
CA LEU A 164 -14.86 0.46 -5.79
C LEU A 164 -14.82 -1.03 -5.40
N VAL A 165 -14.27 -1.30 -4.21
CA VAL A 165 -14.14 -2.67 -3.69
C VAL A 165 -15.52 -3.24 -3.33
N ALA A 166 -16.40 -2.44 -2.73
CA ALA A 166 -17.78 -2.84 -2.42
C ALA A 166 -18.58 -3.17 -3.69
N ASP A 167 -18.52 -2.31 -4.71
CA ASP A 167 -19.22 -2.49 -5.99
C ASP A 167 -18.79 -3.80 -6.68
N ALA A 168 -17.50 -4.14 -6.65
CA ALA A 168 -17.00 -5.39 -7.20
C ALA A 168 -17.31 -6.62 -6.33
N SER A 169 -17.40 -6.43 -5.02
CA SER A 169 -17.73 -7.49 -4.07
C SER A 169 -19.22 -7.84 -4.03
N ALA A 170 -20.11 -6.97 -4.53
CA ALA A 170 -21.56 -7.14 -4.48
C ALA A 170 -22.04 -8.43 -5.19
N ALA A 171 -21.24 -8.99 -6.12
CA ALA A 171 -21.49 -10.31 -6.71
C ALA A 171 -21.22 -11.49 -5.75
N THR A 172 -20.54 -11.25 -4.63
CA THR A 172 -20.09 -12.24 -3.64
C THR A 172 -20.51 -11.94 -2.19
N ALA A 173 -21.03 -10.73 -1.93
CA ALA A 173 -21.42 -10.28 -0.60
C ALA A 173 -22.87 -10.68 -0.30
N THR A 174 -23.05 -11.75 0.47
CA THR A 174 -24.38 -12.24 0.89
C THR A 174 -24.81 -11.69 2.27
N ASP A 175 -23.94 -10.99 2.99
CA ASP A 175 -24.20 -10.57 4.39
C ASP A 175 -23.56 -9.22 4.74
N GLU A 176 -24.05 -8.57 5.80
CA GLU A 176 -23.51 -7.33 6.42
C GLU A 176 -22.10 -7.49 7.04
N ARG A 177 -21.41 -8.60 6.79
CA ARG A 177 -20.21 -9.05 7.50
C ARG A 177 -18.90 -8.47 6.96
N GLY A 178 -18.92 -7.39 6.18
CA GLY A 178 -17.75 -6.90 5.44
C GLY A 178 -17.58 -7.61 4.09
N PHE A 179 -16.68 -7.09 3.25
CA PHE A 179 -16.62 -7.43 1.83
C PHE A 179 -15.21 -7.59 1.26
N VAL A 180 -14.17 -7.49 2.11
CA VAL A 180 -12.77 -7.70 1.76
C VAL A 180 -12.23 -8.93 2.47
N ASP A 181 -11.44 -9.71 1.75
CA ASP A 181 -10.83 -10.92 2.28
C ASP A 181 -9.42 -10.71 2.80
N VAL A 182 -8.62 -10.01 2.01
CA VAL A 182 -7.20 -9.83 2.27
C VAL A 182 -6.87 -8.37 2.06
N VAL A 183 -6.33 -7.74 3.09
CA VAL A 183 -5.67 -6.44 2.99
C VAL A 183 -4.19 -6.66 3.23
N VAL A 184 -3.35 -6.27 2.27
CA VAL A 184 -1.90 -6.27 2.42
C VAL A 184 -1.39 -4.84 2.30
N SER A 185 -0.40 -4.47 3.11
CA SER A 185 0.18 -3.12 3.11
C SER A 185 1.70 -3.20 3.13
N ASP A 186 2.33 -2.74 2.04
CA ASP A 186 3.77 -2.44 1.95
C ASP A 186 4.02 -0.92 1.98
N MET A 187 3.07 -0.13 2.50
CA MET A 187 3.22 1.32 2.65
C MET A 187 4.45 1.68 3.50
N MET A 188 5.10 2.78 3.14
CA MET A 188 6.22 3.34 3.88
C MET A 188 6.36 4.84 3.61
N ALA A 189 6.50 5.63 4.67
CA ALA A 189 6.86 7.04 4.56
C ALA A 189 8.33 7.21 4.16
N ASN A 190 8.68 8.39 3.63
CA ASN A 190 10.07 8.73 3.38
C ASN A 190 10.86 8.72 4.69
N THR A 191 11.92 7.91 4.76
CA THR A 191 12.76 7.81 5.96
C THR A 191 13.61 9.05 6.12
N THR A 192 13.52 9.69 7.28
CA THR A 192 14.33 10.84 7.69
C THR A 192 15.70 10.42 8.23
N GLY A 193 15.83 9.15 8.63
CA GLY A 193 17.01 8.63 9.33
C GLY A 193 16.95 8.82 10.85
N ASN A 194 15.93 9.52 11.38
CA ASN A 194 15.63 9.56 12.80
C ASN A 194 14.75 8.35 13.16
N PRO A 195 15.23 7.41 14.01
CA PRO A 195 14.49 6.22 14.36
C PRO A 195 13.10 6.46 14.94
N ILE A 196 12.91 7.52 15.70
CA ILE A 196 11.65 7.84 16.39
C ILE A 196 10.65 8.38 15.38
N THR A 197 11.04 9.41 14.62
CA THR A 197 10.20 10.00 13.57
C THR A 197 9.78 8.98 12.53
N ASP A 198 10.71 8.14 12.08
CA ASP A 198 10.44 7.10 11.07
C ASP A 198 9.50 6.00 11.62
N THR A 199 9.57 5.74 12.94
CA THR A 199 8.66 4.79 13.60
C THR A 199 7.25 5.36 13.70
N GLU A 200 7.09 6.62 14.13
CA GLU A 200 5.75 7.21 14.24
C GLU A 200 5.07 7.34 12.88
N ALA A 201 5.80 7.79 11.86
CA ALA A 201 5.28 7.85 10.49
C ALA A 201 4.91 6.45 9.95
N SER A 202 5.66 5.41 10.32
CA SER A 202 5.28 4.02 10.01
C SER A 202 3.98 3.63 10.72
N LEU A 203 3.81 3.99 12.00
CA LEU A 203 2.63 3.63 12.78
C LEU A 203 1.39 4.39 12.36
N GLU A 204 1.51 5.63 11.89
CA GLU A 204 0.41 6.38 11.28
C GLU A 204 -0.18 5.63 10.07
N LEU A 205 0.68 5.15 9.17
CA LEU A 205 0.27 4.33 8.03
C LEU A 205 -0.37 3.00 8.50
N CYS A 206 0.18 2.37 9.55
CA CYS A 206 -0.41 1.15 10.13
C CYS A 206 -1.78 1.41 10.77
N ARG A 207 -1.98 2.54 11.46
CA ARG A 207 -3.27 2.95 12.04
C ARG A 207 -4.32 3.11 10.94
N ALA A 208 -3.97 3.81 9.86
CA ALA A 208 -4.87 3.99 8.72
C ALA A 208 -5.23 2.65 8.06
N ALA A 209 -4.24 1.78 7.82
CA ALA A 209 -4.47 0.48 7.21
C ALA A 209 -5.31 -0.44 8.11
N ALA A 210 -5.06 -0.46 9.42
CA ALA A 210 -5.87 -1.21 10.38
C ALA A 210 -7.30 -0.68 10.43
N SER A 211 -7.51 0.64 10.45
CA SER A 211 -8.86 1.23 10.43
C SER A 211 -9.62 0.86 9.15
N PHE A 212 -8.97 0.94 7.99
CA PHE A 212 -9.58 0.53 6.73
C PHE A 212 -9.93 -0.97 6.75
N ALA A 213 -9.02 -1.81 7.23
CA ALA A 213 -9.25 -3.25 7.36
C ALA A 213 -10.42 -3.55 8.31
N PHE A 214 -10.52 -2.86 9.45
CA PHE A 214 -11.62 -3.07 10.39
C PHE A 214 -13.00 -2.71 9.82
N ASP A 215 -13.04 -1.81 8.84
CA ASP A 215 -14.29 -1.37 8.22
C ASP A 215 -14.68 -2.19 6.99
N THR A 216 -13.77 -3.00 6.46
CA THR A 216 -13.95 -3.67 5.16
C THR A 216 -13.74 -5.17 5.21
N LEU A 217 -12.88 -5.68 6.10
CA LEU A 217 -12.61 -7.11 6.21
C LEU A 217 -13.85 -7.90 6.60
N ARG A 218 -13.96 -9.09 6.03
CA ARG A 218 -14.99 -10.06 6.40
C ARG A 218 -14.84 -10.48 7.86
N HIS A 219 -15.95 -10.51 8.60
CA HIS A 219 -16.00 -11.01 9.96
C HIS A 219 -15.92 -12.53 9.95
N ASP A 220 -14.90 -13.07 10.59
CA ASP A 220 -14.76 -14.49 10.86
C ASP A 220 -15.44 -14.85 12.17
N HIS A 221 -16.25 -15.91 12.13
CA HIS A 221 -16.84 -16.46 13.34
C HIS A 221 -15.76 -17.09 14.21
N THR A 222 -15.87 -16.85 15.52
CA THR A 222 -15.13 -17.61 16.53
C THR A 222 -15.38 -19.11 16.30
N PRO A 223 -14.34 -19.95 16.13
CA PRO A 223 -14.52 -21.39 16.11
C PRO A 223 -15.23 -21.82 17.40
N LYS A 224 -16.20 -22.72 17.30
CA LYS A 224 -16.86 -23.25 18.50
C LYS A 224 -15.82 -23.91 19.43
N PRO A 225 -16.03 -23.94 20.75
CA PRO A 225 -15.09 -24.55 21.70
C PRO A 225 -14.73 -26.01 21.38
N GLU A 226 -15.65 -26.75 20.75
CA GLU A 226 -15.41 -28.11 20.23
C GLU A 226 -14.40 -28.17 19.07
N ASP A 227 -14.41 -27.17 18.18
CA ASP A 227 -13.49 -27.06 17.04
C ASP A 227 -12.12 -26.48 17.46
N ALA A 228 -12.09 -25.70 18.53
CA ALA A 228 -10.85 -25.13 19.09
C ALA A 228 -9.86 -26.21 19.59
N ARG A 229 -10.34 -27.42 19.89
CA ARG A 229 -9.48 -28.55 20.31
C ARG A 229 -8.63 -29.12 19.17
N LYS A 230 -8.97 -28.84 17.91
CA LYS A 230 -8.13 -29.16 16.74
C LYS A 230 -7.39 -27.89 16.34
N SER A 231 -6.16 -27.73 16.81
CA SER A 231 -5.31 -26.61 16.38
C SER A 231 -5.07 -26.67 14.87
N ARG A 232 -5.84 -25.92 14.09
CA ARG A 232 -5.56 -25.74 12.65
C ARG A 232 -4.22 -25.01 12.53
N PRO A 233 -3.32 -25.44 11.63
CA PRO A 233 -2.10 -24.68 11.38
C PRO A 233 -2.49 -23.28 10.88
N PRO A 234 -1.72 -22.22 11.20
CA PRO A 234 -2.02 -20.86 10.76
C PRO A 234 -2.25 -20.75 9.25
N SER A 235 -1.57 -21.57 8.45
CA SER A 235 -1.74 -21.64 7.00
C SER A 235 -3.12 -22.13 6.55
N ALA A 236 -3.67 -23.13 7.24
CA ALA A 236 -5.02 -23.62 6.96
C ALA A 236 -6.06 -22.59 7.39
N LEU A 237 -5.82 -21.84 8.47
CA LEU A 237 -6.72 -20.79 8.93
C LEU A 237 -6.72 -19.61 7.96
N ALA A 238 -5.55 -19.10 7.56
CA ALA A 238 -5.43 -17.95 6.65
C ALA A 238 -6.00 -18.20 5.25
N ALA A 239 -6.04 -19.45 4.81
CA ALA A 239 -6.62 -19.83 3.51
C ALA A 239 -8.14 -19.64 3.44
N SER A 240 -8.85 -19.69 4.58
CA SER A 240 -10.32 -19.62 4.65
C SER A 240 -10.84 -18.43 5.44
N SER A 241 -9.98 -17.66 6.10
CA SER A 241 -10.36 -16.54 6.96
C SER A 241 -9.81 -15.23 6.45
N SER A 242 -10.40 -14.11 6.87
CA SER A 242 -9.91 -12.77 6.56
C SER A 242 -8.47 -12.57 7.06
N VAL A 243 -7.69 -11.81 6.30
CA VAL A 243 -6.27 -11.59 6.59
C VAL A 243 -5.90 -10.11 6.43
N LEU A 244 -5.14 -9.61 7.40
CA LEU A 244 -4.43 -8.33 7.31
C LEU A 244 -2.92 -8.58 7.40
N VAL A 245 -2.17 -8.08 6.42
CA VAL A 245 -0.71 -8.03 6.43
C VAL A 245 -0.25 -6.59 6.40
N MET A 246 0.65 -6.20 7.30
CA MET A 246 1.20 -4.84 7.31
C MET A 246 2.69 -4.83 7.57
N LYS A 247 3.44 -4.12 6.73
CA LYS A 247 4.81 -3.72 7.03
C LYS A 247 4.83 -2.70 8.16
N TYR A 248 5.82 -2.81 9.03
CA TYR A 248 6.11 -1.82 10.06
C TYR A 248 7.61 -1.79 10.39
N PHE A 249 8.06 -0.74 11.08
CA PHE A 249 9.40 -0.74 11.69
C PHE A 249 9.36 -1.24 13.13
N MET A 250 10.22 -2.21 13.43
CA MET A 250 10.36 -2.77 14.78
C MET A 250 10.73 -1.67 15.79
N SER A 251 9.86 -1.48 16.79
CA SER A 251 10.04 -0.57 17.92
C SER A 251 9.19 -1.03 19.11
N HIS A 252 9.37 -0.39 20.26
CA HIS A 252 8.52 -0.63 21.43
C HIS A 252 7.06 -0.21 21.16
N GLU A 253 6.87 0.93 20.50
CA GLU A 253 5.56 1.48 20.13
C GLU A 253 4.81 0.53 19.18
N ALA A 254 5.54 -0.14 18.28
CA ALA A 254 4.98 -1.15 17.41
C ALA A 254 4.49 -2.38 18.19
N ASP A 255 5.22 -2.82 19.22
CA ASP A 255 4.77 -3.92 20.09
C ASP A 255 3.51 -3.56 20.88
N VAL A 256 3.42 -2.30 21.36
CA VAL A 256 2.21 -1.75 21.98
C VAL A 256 1.05 -1.75 20.99
N PHE A 257 1.26 -1.23 19.78
CA PHE A 257 0.25 -1.23 18.72
C PHE A 257 -0.26 -2.64 18.40
N ARG A 258 0.64 -3.62 18.26
CA ARG A 258 0.25 -5.02 18.03
C ARG A 258 -0.64 -5.54 19.16
N ARG A 259 -0.28 -5.30 20.41
CA ARG A 259 -0.99 -5.81 21.59
C ARG A 259 -2.35 -5.16 21.78
N GLU A 260 -2.44 -3.85 21.59
CA GLU A 260 -3.61 -3.07 21.97
C GLU A 260 -4.57 -2.84 20.81
N VAL A 261 -4.07 -2.79 19.57
CA VAL A 261 -4.90 -2.54 18.38
C VAL A 261 -5.19 -3.85 17.64
N LEU A 262 -4.20 -4.68 17.39
CA LEU A 262 -4.36 -5.85 16.50
C LEU A 262 -4.85 -7.10 17.23
N GLN A 263 -4.18 -7.53 18.29
CA GLN A 263 -4.50 -8.77 19.02
C GLN A 263 -5.96 -8.87 19.51
N PRO A 264 -6.63 -7.79 19.96
CA PRO A 264 -8.03 -7.87 20.38
C PRO A 264 -8.99 -8.21 19.23
N HIS A 265 -8.63 -7.84 17.99
CA HIS A 265 -9.49 -7.87 16.81
C HIS A 265 -9.25 -9.07 15.90
N PHE A 266 -8.17 -9.84 16.09
CA PHE A 266 -7.87 -11.01 15.27
C PHE A 266 -7.70 -12.29 16.10
N HIS A 267 -8.01 -13.44 15.53
CA HIS A 267 -7.78 -14.74 16.17
C HIS A 267 -6.30 -15.09 16.29
N PHE A 268 -5.50 -14.66 15.33
CA PHE A 268 -4.07 -14.90 15.30
C PHE A 268 -3.34 -13.65 14.84
N VAL A 269 -2.31 -13.25 15.57
CA VAL A 269 -1.43 -12.12 15.21
C VAL A 269 0.01 -12.54 15.46
N LYS A 270 0.86 -12.49 14.44
CA LYS A 270 2.28 -12.81 14.55
C LYS A 270 3.14 -11.77 13.84
N ALA A 271 4.31 -11.49 14.40
CA ALA A 271 5.34 -10.69 13.75
C ALA A 271 6.31 -11.61 13.00
N GLU A 272 6.65 -11.24 11.77
CA GLU A 272 7.46 -12.04 10.87
C GLU A 272 8.51 -11.16 10.14
N LYS A 273 9.76 -11.63 10.13
CA LYS A 273 10.85 -11.05 9.34
C LYS A 273 11.12 -11.98 8.16
N MET A 274 10.87 -11.50 6.95
CA MET A 274 11.10 -12.29 5.73
C MET A 274 12.58 -12.29 5.34
N ASP A 275 13.07 -13.39 4.78
CA ASP A 275 14.45 -13.52 4.29
C ASP A 275 14.72 -12.57 3.10
N ALA A 276 13.67 -12.22 2.36
CA ALA A 276 13.70 -11.20 1.31
C ALA A 276 13.84 -9.78 1.85
N SER A 277 13.61 -9.57 3.15
CA SER A 277 13.87 -8.31 3.83
C SER A 277 15.34 -8.14 4.11
N ARG A 278 15.81 -6.90 4.05
CA ARG A 278 17.22 -6.61 4.35
C ARG A 278 17.50 -6.89 5.83
N LYS A 279 18.63 -7.55 6.12
CA LYS A 279 19.02 -7.92 7.50
C LYS A 279 19.24 -6.70 8.38
N GLU A 280 19.80 -5.65 7.80
CA GLU A 280 20.05 -4.36 8.46
C GLU A 280 18.79 -3.51 8.62
N SER A 281 17.69 -3.86 7.94
CA SER A 281 16.45 -3.11 8.03
C SER A 281 15.65 -3.53 9.26
N ARG A 282 15.10 -2.54 9.97
CA ARG A 282 14.12 -2.74 11.06
C ARG A 282 12.75 -3.19 10.55
N GLU A 283 12.54 -3.30 9.24
CA GLU A 283 11.27 -3.72 8.65
C GLU A 283 10.86 -5.13 9.10
N GLN A 284 9.62 -5.28 9.53
CA GLN A 284 8.96 -6.55 9.80
C GLN A 284 7.52 -6.49 9.30
N PHE A 285 6.82 -7.62 9.35
CA PHE A 285 5.43 -7.74 8.92
C PHE A 285 4.58 -8.31 10.06
N TRP A 286 3.43 -7.70 10.33
CA TRP A 286 2.38 -8.39 11.07
C TRP A 286 1.52 -9.18 10.11
N ILE A 287 1.25 -10.45 10.46
CA ILE A 287 0.24 -11.29 9.84
C ILE A 287 -0.89 -11.48 10.85
N CYS A 288 -2.06 -10.98 10.49
CA CYS A 288 -3.28 -10.97 11.30
C CYS A 288 -4.33 -11.82 10.59
N ILE A 289 -4.85 -12.87 11.24
CA ILE A 289 -5.75 -13.84 10.63
C ILE A 289 -7.01 -13.96 11.47
N GLY A 290 -8.16 -13.97 10.80
CA GLY A 290 -9.47 -14.18 11.39
C GLY A 290 -9.96 -12.94 12.13
N PHE A 291 -10.45 -11.95 11.40
CA PHE A 291 -10.98 -10.72 11.94
C PHE A 291 -12.29 -10.97 12.70
N LYS A 292 -12.33 -10.61 13.98
CA LYS A 292 -13.46 -10.84 14.90
C LYS A 292 -14.59 -9.80 14.77
N GLY A 293 -14.41 -8.78 13.93
CA GLY A 293 -15.22 -7.56 13.92
C GLY A 293 -14.71 -6.52 14.92
N ARG A 294 -15.17 -5.27 14.79
CA ARG A 294 -14.93 -4.23 15.81
C ARG A 294 -15.59 -4.68 17.11
N ARG A 295 -14.84 -4.66 18.22
CA ARG A 295 -15.49 -4.75 19.53
C ARG A 295 -16.36 -3.50 19.70
N PRO A 296 -17.60 -3.62 20.22
CA PRO A 296 -18.34 -2.44 20.64
C PRO A 296 -17.46 -1.68 21.62
N ALA A 297 -17.35 -0.36 21.44
CA ALA A 297 -16.61 0.49 22.36
C ALA A 297 -17.13 0.20 23.78
N GLN A 298 -16.25 -0.25 24.67
CA GLN A 298 -16.59 -0.26 26.09
C GLN A 298 -16.88 1.20 26.44
N SER A 299 -18.14 1.49 26.74
CA SER A 299 -18.59 2.78 27.25
C SER A 299 -17.65 3.21 28.38
N GLN A 300 -16.92 4.30 28.17
CA GLN A 300 -16.02 4.92 29.15
C GLN A 300 -16.82 5.61 30.28
N GLU A 301 -17.78 4.91 30.88
CA GLU A 301 -18.73 5.47 31.85
C GLU A 301 -18.57 4.85 33.26
N GLN A 302 -17.38 4.34 33.61
CA GLN A 302 -17.10 3.81 34.95
C GLN A 302 -15.75 4.27 35.53
N ALA A 303 -15.31 5.48 35.20
CA ALA A 303 -14.14 6.11 35.83
C ALA A 303 -14.47 7.35 36.69
N GLU A 304 -15.75 7.68 36.87
CA GLU A 304 -16.21 8.74 37.77
C GLU A 304 -17.35 8.25 38.66
N LEU A 305 -17.04 7.38 39.63
CA LEU A 305 -17.81 7.17 40.86
C LEU A 305 -16.87 6.76 42.00
#